data_AF-I3D1Y0-F1
#
_entry.id   AF-I3D1Y0-F1
#
_cell.length_a   1.000
_cell.length_b   1.000
_cell.length_c   1.000
_cell.angle_alpha   90.00
_cell.angle_beta   90.00
_cell.angle_gamma   90.00
#
_symmetry.space_group_name_H-M   'P 1'
#
loop_
_entity.id
_entity.type
_entity.pdbx_description
1 polymer ?
#
loop_
_entity_poly.entity_id
_entity_poly.type
_entity_poly.pdbx_seq_one_letter_code
_entity_poly.pdbx_strand_id
1 'polypeptide(L)'
;KYQNSTILKIKKSKLIVSNYDRVQEPKNVKSGGSSIEWGIKKAIRNLKNAPDIIFHKGDFGKEPMIIVFGKNPKDIMKKILKIM
;
A
#
# COMPACT_ATOMS: atom_id res chain seq x y z
N LYS A 1 11.56 2.02 -2.68
CA LYS A 1 10.93 3.26 -3.19
C LYS A 1 9.84 2.90 -4.19
N TYR A 2 8.80 3.72 -4.36
CA TYR A 2 7.81 3.48 -5.42
C TYR A 2 8.45 3.69 -6.79
N GLN A 3 8.54 2.62 -7.57
CA GLN A 3 8.99 2.61 -8.96
C GLN A 3 8.21 1.52 -9.71
N ASN A 4 7.98 1.70 -11.01
CA ASN A 4 7.29 0.68 -11.81
C ASN A 4 7.98 -0.68 -11.73
N SER A 5 9.32 -0.69 -11.74
CA SER A 5 10.13 -1.91 -11.55
C SER A 5 9.86 -2.59 -10.20
N THR A 6 9.81 -1.81 -9.11
CA THR A 6 9.49 -2.34 -7.77
C THR A 6 8.07 -2.92 -7.71
N ILE A 7 7.09 -2.24 -8.32
CA ILE A 7 5.71 -2.74 -8.35
C ILE A 7 5.61 -4.05 -9.13
N LEU A 8 6.37 -4.21 -10.22
CA LEU A 8 6.45 -5.48 -10.94
C LEU A 8 7.02 -6.61 -10.08
N LYS A 9 8.10 -6.35 -9.32
CA LYS A 9 8.65 -7.33 -8.38
C LYS A 9 7.66 -7.69 -7.27
N ILE A 10 6.97 -6.71 -6.72
CA ILE A 10 5.91 -6.91 -5.71
C ILE A 10 4.80 -7.80 -6.26
N LYS A 11 4.30 -7.55 -7.46
CA LYS A 11 3.25 -8.37 -8.09
C LYS A 11 3.69 -9.81 -8.36
N LYS A 12 4.99 -10.04 -8.57
CA LYS A 12 5.58 -11.38 -8.74
C LYS A 12 5.92 -12.05 -7.40
N SER A 13 5.99 -11.29 -6.31
CA SER A 13 6.22 -11.84 -4.99
C SER A 13 5.00 -12.67 -4.55
N LYS A 14 5.23 -13.77 -3.84
CA LYS A 14 4.15 -14.58 -3.23
C LYS A 14 3.52 -13.90 -2.00
N LEU A 15 3.53 -12.57 -1.95
CA LEU A 15 3.00 -11.76 -0.85
C LEU A 15 1.57 -11.34 -1.15
N ILE A 16 0.80 -11.05 -0.10
CA ILE A 16 -0.57 -10.53 -0.24
C ILE A 16 -0.49 -9.02 -0.46
N VAL A 17 -0.74 -8.60 -1.70
CA VAL A 17 -0.61 -7.20 -2.12
C VAL A 17 -1.97 -6.61 -2.40
N SER A 18 -2.22 -5.42 -1.85
CA SER A 18 -3.37 -4.60 -2.21
C SER A 18 -2.96 -3.16 -2.54
N ASN A 19 -3.90 -2.37 -3.03
CA ASN A 19 -3.68 -0.97 -3.36
C ASN A 19 -4.96 -0.16 -3.17
N TYR A 20 -4.79 1.16 -3.11
CA TYR A 20 -5.89 2.10 -3.19
C TYR A 20 -5.51 3.27 -4.10
N ASP A 21 -6.53 3.91 -4.67
CA ASP A 21 -6.38 5.06 -5.55
C ASP A 21 -6.87 6.33 -4.85
N ARG A 22 -5.98 7.31 -4.68
CA ARG A 22 -6.30 8.58 -4.04
C ARG A 22 -7.25 9.46 -4.86
N VAL A 23 -7.41 9.19 -6.16
CA VAL A 23 -8.43 9.87 -6.97
C VAL A 23 -9.84 9.51 -6.48
N GLN A 24 -10.03 8.32 -5.92
CA GLN A 24 -11.31 7.86 -5.35
C GLN A 24 -11.56 8.35 -3.93
N GLU A 25 -10.62 9.09 -3.33
CA GLU A 25 -10.74 9.58 -1.96
C GLU A 25 -11.84 10.65 -1.87
N PRO A 26 -12.82 10.49 -0.97
CA PRO A 26 -13.90 11.46 -0.78
C PRO A 26 -13.37 12.85 -0.41
N LYS A 27 -14.06 13.91 -0.88
CA LYS A 27 -13.65 15.30 -0.67
C LYS A 27 -13.46 15.64 0.83
N ASN A 28 -14.34 15.16 1.69
CA ASN A 28 -14.27 15.39 3.14
C ASN A 28 -13.03 14.72 3.78
N VAL A 29 -12.56 13.60 3.22
CA VAL A 29 -11.31 12.97 3.68
C VAL A 29 -10.12 13.81 3.19
N LYS A 30 -10.13 14.28 1.93
CA LYS A 30 -9.06 15.14 1.39
C LYS A 30 -8.89 16.48 2.11
N SER A 31 -9.98 17.07 2.60
CA SER A 31 -9.99 18.43 3.17
C SER A 31 -9.70 18.49 4.67
N GLY A 32 -9.62 17.35 5.37
CA GLY A 32 -9.42 17.34 6.82
C GLY A 32 -9.56 15.99 7.51
N GLY A 33 -9.82 14.90 6.77
CA GLY A 33 -9.82 13.54 7.30
C GLY A 33 -8.47 12.84 7.15
N SER A 34 -8.43 11.57 7.55
CA SER A 34 -7.23 10.74 7.45
C SER A 34 -7.20 9.94 6.15
N SER A 35 -6.41 10.41 5.16
CA SER A 35 -6.22 9.72 3.89
C SER A 35 -5.65 8.31 4.05
N ILE A 36 -4.75 8.13 5.02
CA ILE A 36 -4.12 6.83 5.28
C ILE A 36 -5.14 5.85 5.84
N GLU A 37 -5.96 6.28 6.80
CA GLU A 37 -7.01 5.44 7.39
C GLU A 37 -8.03 5.01 6.33
N TRP A 38 -8.54 5.98 5.55
CA TRP A 38 -9.44 5.70 4.45
C TRP A 38 -8.81 4.75 3.42
N GLY A 39 -7.56 5.01 3.02
CA GLY A 39 -6.84 4.21 2.03
C GLY A 39 -6.62 2.77 2.48
N ILE A 40 -6.22 2.57 3.75
CA ILE A 40 -6.08 1.24 4.34
C ILE A 40 -7.44 0.53 4.37
N LYS A 41 -8.50 1.17 4.87
CA LYS A 41 -9.87 0.60 4.90
C LYS A 41 -10.32 0.20 3.50
N LYS A 42 -10.08 1.05 2.49
CA LYS A 42 -10.40 0.77 1.08
C LYS A 42 -9.62 -0.43 0.54
N ALA A 43 -8.31 -0.49 0.82
CA ALA A 43 -7.41 -1.54 0.33
C ALA A 43 -7.70 -2.92 0.95
N ILE A 44 -8.17 -2.97 2.20
CA ILE A 44 -8.44 -4.25 2.89
C ILE A 44 -9.88 -4.75 2.76
N ARG A 45 -10.80 -3.91 2.28
CA ARG A 45 -12.26 -4.19 2.28
C ARG A 45 -12.65 -5.56 1.73
N ASN A 46 -11.97 -6.03 0.68
CA ASN A 46 -12.28 -7.28 -0.01
C ASN A 46 -11.22 -8.37 0.21
N LEU A 47 -10.27 -8.15 1.12
CA LEU A 47 -9.24 -9.14 1.42
C LEU A 47 -9.75 -10.14 2.46
N LYS A 48 -9.57 -11.43 2.18
CA LYS A 48 -9.82 -12.50 3.17
C LYS A 48 -8.74 -12.59 4.24
N ASN A 49 -7.53 -12.12 3.93
CA ASN A 49 -6.33 -12.20 4.78
C ASN A 49 -5.69 -10.82 4.87
N ALA A 50 -4.99 -10.55 5.99
CA ALA A 50 -4.25 -9.30 6.14
C ALA A 50 -3.18 -9.13 5.04
N PRO A 51 -3.04 -7.93 4.44
CA PRO A 51 -2.04 -7.71 3.41
C PRO A 51 -0.64 -7.63 4.00
N ASP A 52 0.34 -8.09 3.21
CA ASP A 52 1.76 -7.84 3.46
C ASP A 52 2.17 -6.45 2.95
N ILE A 53 1.53 -5.98 1.87
CA ILE A 53 1.88 -4.72 1.21
C ILE A 53 0.61 -3.99 0.77
N ILE A 54 0.57 -2.68 1.03
CA ILE A 54 -0.39 -1.75 0.41
C ILE A 54 0.40 -0.66 -0.31
N PHE A 55 0.01 -0.31 -1.54
CA PHE A 55 0.58 0.84 -2.23
C PHE A 55 -0.47 1.79 -2.82
N HIS A 56 -0.07 3.02 -3.11
CA HIS A 56 -0.84 3.96 -3.92
C HIS A 56 0.05 4.71 -4.90
N LYS A 57 -0.52 5.19 -6.02
CA LYS A 57 0.22 5.90 -7.08
C LYS A 57 0.45 7.39 -6.81
N GLY A 58 0.01 7.87 -5.66
CA GLY A 58 0.04 9.30 -5.33
C GLY A 58 -1.24 9.98 -5.81
N ASP A 59 -1.22 11.30 -5.77
CA ASP A 59 -2.24 12.20 -6.32
C ASP A 59 -1.58 13.55 -6.60
N PHE A 60 -2.32 14.53 -7.11
CA PHE A 60 -1.80 15.90 -7.26
C PHE A 60 -1.22 16.42 -5.92
N GLY A 61 0.07 16.77 -5.93
CA GLY A 61 0.79 17.23 -4.73
C GLY A 61 1.08 16.14 -3.68
N LYS A 62 0.89 14.84 -3.99
CA LYS A 62 1.12 13.72 -3.07
C LYS A 62 1.98 12.65 -3.73
N GLU A 63 3.12 12.34 -3.13
CA GLU A 63 4.03 11.30 -3.64
C GLU A 63 3.41 9.89 -3.55
N PRO A 64 3.76 8.98 -4.48
CA PRO A 64 3.38 7.57 -4.38
C PRO A 64 4.10 6.84 -3.24
N MET A 65 3.44 5.87 -2.62
CA MET A 65 3.98 5.15 -1.46
C MET A 65 3.75 3.64 -1.54
N ILE A 66 4.69 2.88 -0.97
CA ILE A 66 4.59 1.44 -0.71
C ILE A 66 4.73 1.27 0.80
N ILE A 67 3.74 0.64 1.43
CA ILE A 67 3.67 0.37 2.87
C ILE A 67 3.79 -1.14 3.05
N VAL A 68 4.77 -1.57 3.83
CA VAL A 68 5.01 -2.99 4.14
C VAL A 68 4.60 -3.25 5.59
N PHE A 69 3.76 -4.26 5.79
CA PHE A 69 3.26 -4.66 7.10
C PHE A 69 4.00 -5.91 7.57
N GLY A 70 4.22 -6.02 8.88
CA GLY A 70 4.75 -7.21 9.50
C GLY A 70 4.50 -7.21 11.00
N LYS A 71 4.51 -8.41 11.60
CA LYS A 71 4.27 -8.56 13.05
C LYS A 71 5.44 -8.04 13.89
N ASN A 72 6.63 -7.95 13.30
CA ASN A 72 7.86 -7.47 13.92
C ASN A 72 8.86 -7.04 12.83
N PRO A 73 9.94 -6.33 13.18
CA PRO A 73 10.93 -5.86 12.20
C PRO A 73 11.57 -6.98 11.36
N LYS A 74 11.77 -8.17 11.93
CA LYS A 74 12.36 -9.33 11.21
C LYS A 74 11.43 -9.83 10.11
N ASP A 75 10.12 -9.84 10.34
CA ASP A 75 9.11 -10.17 9.32
C ASP A 75 9.12 -9.15 8.17
N ILE A 76 9.19 -7.86 8.51
CA ILE A 76 9.30 -6.78 7.52
C ILE A 76 10.53 -6.97 6.64
N MET A 77 11.70 -7.24 7.23
CA MET A 77 12.94 -7.46 6.47
C MET A 77 12.84 -8.68 5.53
N LYS A 78 12.25 -9.79 5.98
CA LYS A 78 12.02 -10.96 5.13
C LYS A 78 11.14 -10.63 3.92
N LYS A 79 10.12 -9.78 4.10
CA LYS A 79 9.24 -9.34 3.00
C LYS A 79 9.97 -8.42 2.02
N ILE A 80 10.75 -7.48 2.53
CA ILE A 80 11.57 -6.59 1.69
C ILE A 80 12.54 -7.40 0.83
N LEU A 81 13.25 -8.37 1.40
CA LEU A 81 14.18 -9.22 0.66
C LEU A 81 13.53 -10.02 -0.48
N LYS A 82 12.23 -10.37 -0.38
CA LYS A 82 11.49 -11.05 -1.46
C LYS A 82 11.14 -10.14 -2.64
N ILE A 83 11.22 -8.82 -2.46
CA ILE A 83 10.84 -7.80 -3.43
C ILE A 83 12.07 -7.22 -4.13
N MET A 84 13.27 -7.42 -3.55
CA MET A 84 14.53 -6.96 -4.11
C MET A 84 14.93 -7.74 -5.36
#